data_AF-A0A9D2ICH9-F1
#
_entry.id   AF-A0A9D2ICH9-F1
#
_cell.length_a   1.000
_cell.length_b   1.000
_cell.length_c   1.000
_cell.angle_alpha   90.00
_cell.angle_beta   90.00
_cell.angle_gamma   90.00
#
_symmetry.space_group_name_H-M   'P 1'
#
loop_
_entity.id
_entity.type
_entity.pdbx_description
1 polymer ?
#
loop_
_entity_poly.entity_id
_entity_poly.type
_entity_poly.pdbx_seq_one_letter_code
_entity_poly.pdbx_strand_id
1 'polypeptide(L)'
;MKRFTIILKAESEGEREVVSAAAECVEQKEGADFLFSGKNCRYCVHIGDAVHIERTGDISYKLSLDTHRRTATTIRTPYGELPAEVAAERLRIRERDGSFFVSADYVLFFPNFSQKHSIFFMAKRDGVPPQ
;
A
#
# COMPACT_ATOMS: atom_id res chain seq x y z
N MET A 1 10.88 -19.18 -0.54
CA MET A 1 10.42 -17.78 -0.70
C MET A 1 9.98 -17.58 -2.14
N LYS A 2 8.75 -17.10 -2.35
CA LYS A 2 8.23 -16.79 -3.68
C LYS A 2 8.72 -15.38 -4.06
N ARG A 3 9.25 -15.23 -5.27
CA ARG A 3 9.71 -13.93 -5.80
C ARG A 3 8.60 -13.28 -6.62
N PHE A 4 8.43 -11.99 -6.40
CA PHE A 4 7.43 -11.18 -7.08
C PHE A 4 8.08 -9.92 -7.65
N THR A 5 7.54 -9.43 -8.75
CA THR A 5 7.76 -8.07 -9.22
C THR A 5 6.58 -7.20 -8.80
N ILE A 6 6.83 -6.15 -8.03
CA ILE A 6 5.83 -5.20 -7.57
C ILE A 6 5.78 -3.99 -8.48
N ILE A 7 4.57 -3.53 -8.76
CA ILE A 7 4.31 -2.17 -9.24
C ILE A 7 3.37 -1.50 -8.23
N LEU A 8 3.85 -0.47 -7.54
CA LEU A 8 3.05 0.40 -6.69
C LEU A 8 2.95 1.77 -7.36
N LYS A 9 1.74 2.26 -7.56
CA LYS A 9 1.44 3.62 -8.01
C LYS A 9 0.61 4.29 -6.92
N ALA A 10 1.03 5.46 -6.48
CA ALA A 10 0.29 6.29 -5.54
C ALA A 10 0.10 7.67 -6.17
N GLU A 11 -1.13 8.19 -6.11
CA GLU A 11 -1.50 9.48 -6.65
C GLU A 11 -2.24 10.28 -5.58
N SER A 12 -1.94 11.58 -5.50
CA SER A 12 -2.59 12.56 -4.63
C SER A 12 -2.82 13.86 -5.42
N GLU A 13 -3.42 14.86 -4.78
CA GLU A 13 -3.57 16.20 -5.38
C GLU A 13 -2.20 16.85 -5.63
N GLY A 14 -1.64 16.61 -6.82
CA GLY A 14 -0.40 17.23 -7.31
C GLY A 14 0.83 16.32 -7.31
N GLU A 15 0.78 15.16 -6.66
CA GLU A 15 1.92 14.23 -6.60
C GLU A 15 1.58 12.85 -7.17
N ARG A 16 2.57 12.27 -7.84
CA ARG A 16 2.51 10.90 -8.36
C ARG A 16 3.80 10.18 -8.06
N GLU A 17 3.68 9.04 -7.40
CA GLU A 17 4.79 8.14 -7.13
C GLU A 17 4.57 6.81 -7.86
N VAL A 18 5.64 6.28 -8.45
CA VAL A 18 5.67 4.94 -9.05
C VAL A 18 6.91 4.22 -8.53
N VAL A 19 6.69 3.06 -7.93
CA VAL A 19 7.73 2.14 -7.46
C VAL A 19 7.60 0.84 -8.25
N SER A 20 8.72 0.39 -8.82
CA SER A 20 8.85 -0.91 -9.46
C SER A 20 10.06 -1.63 -8.86
N ALA A 21 9.83 -2.75 -8.18
CA ALA A 21 10.87 -3.43 -7.42
C ALA A 21 10.59 -4.94 -7.31
N ALA A 22 11.65 -5.72 -7.13
CA ALA A 22 11.50 -7.09 -6.67
C ALA A 22 10.99 -7.09 -5.22
N ALA A 23 10.15 -8.06 -4.89
CA ALA A 23 9.62 -8.28 -3.56
C ALA A 23 9.76 -9.72 -3.11
N GLU A 24 9.88 -9.84 -1.80
CA GLU A 24 9.70 -11.08 -1.09
C GLU A 24 8.25 -11.17 -0.63
N CYS A 25 7.67 -12.37 -0.73
CA CYS A 25 6.34 -12.66 -0.24
C CYS A 25 6.43 -13.63 0.95
N VAL A 26 5.80 -13.24 2.05
CA VAL A 26 5.62 -14.07 3.25
C VAL A 26 4.14 -14.36 3.40
N GLU A 27 3.77 -15.63 3.29
CA GLU A 27 2.38 -16.05 3.54
C GLU A 27 2.10 -15.99 5.05
N GLN A 28 0.97 -15.38 5.39
CA GLN A 28 0.44 -15.27 6.74
C GLN A 28 -0.86 -16.07 6.85
N LYS A 29 -1.35 -16.30 8.07
CA LYS A 29 -2.63 -16.99 8.27
C LYS A 29 -3.82 -16.27 7.63
N GLU A 30 -3.77 -14.94 7.56
CA GLU A 30 -4.89 -14.08 7.16
C GLU A 30 -4.61 -13.33 5.84
N GLY A 31 -3.53 -13.67 5.12
CA GLY A 31 -3.15 -12.96 3.92
C GLY A 31 -1.70 -13.18 3.50
N ALA A 32 -1.15 -12.21 2.77
CA ALA A 32 0.26 -12.23 2.36
C ALA A 32 0.91 -10.86 2.54
N ASP A 33 2.14 -10.87 3.07
CA ASP A 33 2.99 -9.70 3.19
C ASP A 33 3.95 -9.62 2.00
N PHE A 34 3.97 -8.46 1.33
CA PHE A 34 4.90 -8.13 0.26
C PHE A 34 5.90 -7.10 0.75
N LEU A 35 7.16 -7.52 0.84
CA LEU A 35 8.28 -6.73 1.34
C LEU A 35 9.16 -6.29 0.17
N PHE A 36 9.29 -4.98 -0.02
CA PHE A 36 10.13 -4.41 -1.09
C PHE A 36 10.68 -3.05 -0.71
N SER A 37 11.68 -2.60 -1.45
CA SER A 37 12.31 -1.29 -1.26
C SER A 37 12.20 -0.45 -2.53
N GLY A 38 12.00 0.85 -2.39
CA GLY A 38 11.99 1.82 -3.48
C GLY A 38 12.54 3.15 -2.99
N LYS A 39 13.26 3.91 -3.84
CA LYS A 39 13.80 5.27 -3.57
C LYS A 39 13.99 5.62 -2.07
N ASN A 40 14.96 4.99 -1.41
CA ASN A 40 15.34 5.22 -0.01
C ASN A 40 14.28 4.90 1.06
N CYS A 41 13.23 4.15 0.73
CA CYS A 41 12.24 3.67 1.68
C CYS A 41 11.93 2.18 1.48
N ARG A 42 11.40 1.59 2.55
CA ARG A 42 10.95 0.19 2.61
C ARG A 42 9.45 0.18 2.73
N TYR A 43 8.83 -0.78 2.03
CA TYR A 43 7.39 -0.99 2.04
C TYR A 43 7.10 -2.40 2.55
N CYS A 44 6.04 -2.50 3.35
CA CYS A 44 5.35 -3.74 3.64
C CYS A 44 3.88 -3.56 3.25
N VAL A 45 3.42 -4.31 2.26
CA VAL A 45 2.01 -4.32 1.87
C VAL A 45 1.41 -5.66 2.26
N HIS A 46 0.50 -5.63 3.22
CA HIS A 46 -0.29 -6.80 3.59
C HIS A 46 -1.60 -6.81 2.81
N ILE A 47 -1.89 -7.93 2.15
CA ILE A 47 -3.16 -8.18 1.48
C ILE A 47 -3.90 -9.29 2.23
N GLY A 48 -4.94 -8.91 2.97
CA GLY A 48 -5.91 -9.81 3.61
C GLY A 48 -7.34 -9.32 3.34
N ASP A 49 -8.22 -9.40 4.33
CA ASP A 49 -9.57 -8.82 4.26
C ASP A 49 -9.55 -7.30 4.11
N ALA A 50 -8.55 -6.66 4.72
CA ALA A 50 -8.17 -5.26 4.52
C ALA A 50 -6.77 -5.18 3.89
N VAL A 51 -6.44 -4.02 3.35
CA VAL A 51 -5.08 -3.76 2.85
C VAL A 51 -4.34 -2.86 3.83
N HIS A 52 -3.20 -3.35 4.34
CA HIS A 52 -2.33 -2.54 5.17
C HIS A 52 -1.07 -2.16 4.39
N ILE A 53 -0.71 -0.87 4.45
CA ILE A 53 0.47 -0.35 3.77
C ILE A 53 1.32 0.34 4.81
N GLU A 54 2.49 -0.24 5.06
CA GLU A 54 3.52 0.36 5.88
C GLU A 54 4.64 0.88 4.98
N ARG A 55 5.01 2.14 5.19
CA ARG A 55 6.17 2.77 4.58
C ARG A 55 7.13 3.18 5.69
N THR A 56 8.40 2.83 5.54
CA THR A 56 9.48 3.25 6.44
C THR A 56 10.59 3.94 5.64
N GLY A 57 10.97 5.14 6.03
CA GLY A 57 11.98 5.98 5.39
C GLY A 57 11.89 7.41 5.92
N ASP A 58 12.32 8.40 5.11
CA ASP A 58 12.21 9.82 5.48
C ASP A 58 10.77 10.22 5.81
N ILE A 59 9.81 9.67 5.07
CA ILE A 59 8.38 9.72 5.40
C ILE A 59 7.94 8.30 5.76
N SER A 60 7.44 8.12 6.98
CA SER A 60 7.00 6.83 7.51
C SER A 60 5.55 6.88 7.96
N TYR A 61 4.78 5.84 7.65
CA TYR A 61 3.37 5.73 8.06
C TYR A 61 2.90 4.28 7.98
N LYS A 62 1.75 4.01 8.62
CA LYS A 62 1.01 2.76 8.48
C LYS A 62 -0.45 3.07 8.17
N LEU A 63 -0.89 2.76 6.96
CA LEU A 63 -2.28 2.94 6.51
C LEU A 63 -3.02 1.61 6.64
N SER A 64 -4.26 1.67 7.11
CA SER A 64 -5.19 0.55 7.09
C SER A 64 -6.37 0.92 6.22
N LEU A 65 -6.38 0.39 5.00
CA LEU A 65 -7.42 0.61 4.01
C LEU A 65 -8.53 -0.41 4.25
N ASP A 66 -9.55 0.04 4.96
CA ASP A 66 -10.73 -0.71 5.35
C ASP A 66 -11.97 0.10 4.96
N THR A 67 -12.86 -0.49 4.16
CA THR A 67 -14.07 0.19 3.66
C THR A 67 -15.17 0.31 4.70
N HIS A 68 -15.04 -0.35 5.85
CA HIS A 68 -16.07 -0.40 6.88
C HIS A 68 -15.83 0.58 8.03
N ARG A 69 -14.63 1.15 8.15
CA ARG A 69 -14.27 2.05 9.25
C ARG A 69 -13.18 3.03 8.88
N ARG A 70 -13.15 4.14 9.61
CA ARG A 70 -11.97 5.01 9.65
C ARG A 70 -10.91 4.41 10.57
N THR A 71 -9.66 4.59 10.20
CA THR A 71 -8.52 4.14 11.01
C THR A 71 -7.58 5.29 11.29
N ALA A 72 -7.14 5.42 12.54
CA ALA A 72 -6.15 6.43 12.90
C ALA A 72 -4.78 6.05 12.31
N THR A 73 -4.04 7.05 11.86
CA THR A 73 -2.66 6.91 11.40
C THR A 73 -1.83 8.13 11.82
N THR A 74 -0.52 7.97 11.80
CA THR A 74 0.42 9.06 12.02
C THR A 74 1.43 9.04 10.88
N ILE A 75 1.54 10.16 10.17
CA ILE A 75 2.58 10.36 9.17
C ILE A 75 3.77 11.01 9.86
N ARG A 76 4.87 10.27 9.95
CA ARG A 76 6.13 10.72 10.52
C ARG A 76 7.02 11.26 9.40
N THR A 77 7.55 12.45 9.61
CA THR A 77 8.49 13.12 8.72
C THR A 77 9.73 13.53 9.50
N PRO A 78 10.82 13.99 8.85
CA PRO A 78 11.99 14.50 9.57
C PRO A 78 11.68 15.78 10.37
N TYR A 79 10.56 16.45 10.06
CA TYR A 79 10.15 17.72 10.67
C TYR A 79 9.11 17.56 11.78
N GLY A 80 8.61 16.35 12.01
CA GLY A 80 7.60 16.06 13.03
C GLY A 80 6.57 15.02 12.61
N GLU A 81 5.56 14.86 13.46
CA GLU A 81 4.46 13.91 13.27
C GLU A 81 3.16 14.63 12.90
N LEU A 82 2.44 14.07 11.94
CA LEU A 82 1.16 14.57 11.47
C LEU A 82 0.09 13.49 11.76
N PRO A 83 -0.75 13.66 12.79
CA PRO A 83 -1.87 12.75 13.03
C PRO A 83 -2.91 12.90 11.92
N ALA A 84 -3.46 11.78 11.48
CA ALA A 84 -4.51 11.74 10.47
C ALA A 84 -5.45 10.54 10.70
N GLU A 85 -6.60 10.56 10.04
CA GLU A 85 -7.45 9.38 9.86
C GLU A 85 -7.48 8.98 8.39
N VAL A 86 -7.56 7.67 8.14
CA VAL A 86 -7.73 7.09 6.81
C VAL A 86 -9.13 6.54 6.68
N ALA A 87 -9.82 6.86 5.59
CA ALA A 87 -11.04 6.17 5.18
C ALA A 87 -10.90 5.68 3.74
N ALA A 88 -11.00 4.38 3.51
CA ALA A 88 -11.07 3.83 2.17
C ALA A 88 -12.50 4.01 1.63
N GLU A 89 -12.65 4.77 0.54
CA GLU A 89 -13.94 4.93 -0.14
C GLU A 89 -14.22 3.76 -1.08
N ARG A 90 -13.16 3.20 -1.67
CA ARG A 90 -13.22 2.03 -2.54
C ARG A 90 -12.00 1.17 -2.31
N LEU A 91 -12.19 -0.14 -2.24
CA LEU A 91 -11.13 -1.13 -2.21
C LEU A 91 -11.51 -2.30 -3.11
N ARG A 92 -10.61 -2.68 -4.01
CA ARG A 92 -10.77 -3.84 -4.87
C ARG A 92 -9.50 -4.67 -4.79
N ILE A 93 -9.65 -5.92 -4.36
CA ILE A 93 -8.59 -6.92 -4.31
C ILE A 93 -8.96 -8.00 -5.32
N ARG A 94 -8.01 -8.40 -6.16
CA ARG A 94 -8.16 -9.52 -7.11
C ARG A 94 -6.90 -10.35 -7.10
N GLU A 95 -7.08 -11.67 -7.06
CA GLU A 95 -6.01 -12.62 -7.29
C GLU A 95 -6.25 -13.33 -8.62
N ARG A 96 -5.21 -13.44 -9.45
CA ARG A 96 -5.25 -14.18 -10.71
C ARG A 96 -3.88 -14.75 -11.02
N ASP A 97 -3.82 -16.04 -11.36
CA ASP A 97 -2.59 -16.73 -11.78
C ASP A 97 -1.43 -16.56 -10.79
N GLY A 98 -1.76 -16.56 -9.49
CA GLY A 98 -0.81 -16.34 -8.39
C GLY A 98 -0.26 -14.91 -8.30
N SER A 99 -0.87 -13.95 -8.99
CA SER A 99 -0.58 -12.51 -8.92
C SER A 99 -1.70 -11.78 -8.20
N PHE A 100 -1.35 -10.72 -7.46
CA PHE A 100 -2.30 -9.90 -6.71
C PHE A 100 -2.44 -8.52 -7.34
N PHE A 101 -3.68 -8.02 -7.36
CA PHE A 101 -4.02 -6.70 -7.85
C PHE A 101 -4.89 -6.00 -6.81
N VAL A 102 -4.44 -4.83 -6.37
CA VAL A 102 -5.16 -3.96 -5.44
C VAL A 102 -5.35 -2.61 -6.10
N SER A 103 -6.57 -2.10 -6.03
CA SER A 103 -6.89 -0.72 -6.36
C SER A 103 -7.74 -0.14 -5.24
N ALA A 104 -7.34 1.02 -4.73
CA ALA A 104 -8.08 1.68 -3.67
C ALA A 104 -8.11 3.20 -3.88
N ASP A 105 -9.26 3.79 -3.57
CA ASP A 105 -9.46 5.23 -3.42
C ASP A 105 -9.67 5.50 -1.93
N TYR A 106 -8.92 6.43 -1.34
CA TYR A 106 -9.02 6.74 0.08
C TYR A 106 -8.80 8.23 0.36
N VAL A 107 -9.26 8.66 1.52
CA VAL A 107 -9.11 10.03 2.00
C VAL A 107 -8.29 10.02 3.28
N LEU A 108 -7.29 10.90 3.33
CA LEU A 108 -6.61 11.27 4.57
C LEU A 108 -7.31 12.49 5.17
N PHE A 109 -7.76 12.38 6.42
CA PHE A 109 -8.33 13.48 7.18
C PHE A 109 -7.30 13.96 8.20
N PHE A 110 -6.76 15.16 7.97
CA PHE A 110 -5.94 15.88 8.91
C PHE A 110 -6.83 16.82 9.75
N PRO A 111 -6.33 17.38 10.87
CA PRO A 111 -7.14 18.27 11.72
C PRO A 111 -7.77 19.46 10.99
N ASN A 112 -7.10 19.99 9.95
CA ASN A 112 -7.50 21.23 9.28
C ASN A 112 -7.85 21.06 7.79
N PHE A 113 -7.63 19.88 7.21
CA PHE A 113 -7.90 19.64 5.79
C PHE A 113 -8.02 18.15 5.51
N SER A 114 -8.55 17.79 4.34
CA SER A 114 -8.56 16.42 3.85
C SER A 114 -7.90 16.34 2.49
N GLN A 115 -7.25 15.23 2.18
CA GLN A 115 -6.63 14.99 0.89
C GLN A 115 -7.10 13.65 0.32
N LYS A 116 -7.43 13.64 -0.98
CA LYS A 116 -7.81 12.43 -1.71
C LYS A 116 -6.58 11.75 -2.31
N HIS A 117 -6.59 10.43 -2.23
CA HIS A 117 -5.52 9.59 -2.74
C HIS A 117 -6.10 8.40 -3.50
N SER A 118 -5.35 7.94 -4.49
CA SER A 118 -5.58 6.64 -5.11
C SER A 118 -4.29 5.83 -5.10
N ILE A 119 -4.44 4.52 -4.96
CA ILE A 119 -3.35 3.58 -5.10
C ILE A 119 -3.70 2.46 -6.05
N PHE A 120 -2.68 2.02 -6.78
CA PHE A 120 -2.69 0.77 -7.51
C PHE A 120 -1.46 -0.03 -7.09
N PHE A 121 -1.67 -1.24 -6.62
CA PHE A 121 -0.61 -2.18 -6.29
C PHE A 121 -0.80 -3.46 -7.09
N MET A 122 0.27 -3.93 -7.70
CA MET A 122 0.31 -5.21 -8.41
C MET A 122 1.51 -6.00 -7.94
N ALA A 123 1.28 -7.23 -7.46
CA ALA A 123 2.33 -8.21 -7.20
C ALA A 123 2.26 -9.30 -8.26
N LYS A 124 3.16 -9.25 -9.24
CA LYS A 124 3.26 -10.27 -10.29
C LYS A 124 4.21 -11.37 -9.85
N ARG A 125 3.78 -12.62 -9.85
CA ARG A 125 4.66 -13.75 -9.52
C ARG A 125 5.68 -13.97 -10.62
N ASP A 126 6.95 -14.07 -10.26
CA ASP A 126 8.01 -14.35 -11.22
C ASP A 126 7.96 -15.82 -11.66
N GLY A 127 8.12 -16.09 -12.96
CA GLY A 127 8.24 -17.44 -13.50
C GLY A 127 6.95 -18.21 -13.79
N VAL A 128 5.78 -17.56 -13.75
CA VAL A 128 4.52 -18.14 -14.27
C VAL A 128 4.33 -17.66 -15.71
N PRO A 129 4.37 -18.54 -16.74
CA PRO A 129 4.08 -18.14 -18.11
C PRO A 129 2.61 -17.69 -18.23
N PRO A 130 2.31 -16.66 -19.03
CA PRO A 130 0.91 -16.33 -19.34
C PRO A 130 0.27 -17.51 -20.06
N GLN A 131 -0.90 -17.96 -19.58
CA GLN A 131 -1.75 -18.89 -20.32
C GLN A 131 -2.57 -18.13 -21.37
#